data_AF-A0A9X1VGE9-F1
#
_entry.id   AF-A0A9X1VGE9-F1
#
_cell.length_a   1.000
_cell.length_b   1.000
_cell.length_c   1.000
_cell.angle_alpha   90.00
_cell.angle_beta   90.00
_cell.angle_gamma   90.00
#
_symmetry.space_group_name_H-M   'P 1'
#
loop_
_entity.id
_entity.type
_entity.pdbx_description
1 polymer ?
#
loop_
_entity_poly.entity_id
_entity_poly.type
_entity_poly.pdbx_seq_one_letter_code
_entity_poly.pdbx_strand_id
1 'polypeptide(L)'
;MDHRHFLIHKPYGYLSQFVGEAKKKKLGEFHDFPEGIMAIGRLDEDSEGLLLLTTDGRTSELVRSKKVEKEYYAQVDGLITDDAIAQLQTGVEIGIHDVRYRTSPCTAARLDPAPPFAPRSRKIRDDRHGPTSWVSITLTEGKYRQVRKMRAAVGFPTLRLVRVRVAGIWLGDLPVGGVREVADFGL
;
A
#
# COMPACT_ATOMS: atom_id res chain seq x y z
N MET A 1 -11.90 -28.08 -1.87
CA MET A 1 -10.55 -27.74 -1.34
C MET A 1 -10.76 -26.60 -0.39
N ASP A 2 -10.22 -26.71 0.81
CA ASP A 2 -10.25 -25.59 1.75
C ASP A 2 -9.26 -24.53 1.27
N HIS A 3 -9.78 -23.34 1.00
CA HIS A 3 -8.95 -22.22 0.61
C HIS A 3 -8.20 -21.69 1.83
N ARG A 4 -6.96 -21.24 1.61
CA ARG A 4 -6.10 -20.72 2.68
C ARG A 4 -5.87 -19.22 2.45
N HIS A 5 -5.88 -18.46 3.53
CA HIS A 5 -5.83 -17.00 3.51
C HIS A 5 -4.77 -16.50 4.48
N PHE A 6 -3.97 -15.53 4.04
CA PHE A 6 -2.88 -14.99 4.84
C PHE A 6 -2.83 -13.47 4.76
N LEU A 7 -2.39 -12.87 5.86
CA LEU A 7 -1.97 -11.49 5.95
C LEU A 7 -0.45 -11.48 6.00
N ILE A 8 0.18 -10.61 5.21
CA ILE A 8 1.61 -10.35 5.33
C ILE A 8 1.88 -8.85 5.46
N HIS A 9 2.77 -8.48 6.37
CA HIS A 9 3.37 -7.15 6.39
C HIS A 9 4.55 -7.14 5.42
N LYS A 10 4.28 -6.83 4.16
CA LYS A 10 5.30 -6.80 3.11
C LYS A 10 6.38 -5.75 3.42
N PRO A 11 7.67 -6.13 3.52
CA PRO A 11 8.74 -5.17 3.74
C PRO A 11 9.12 -4.39 2.47
N TYR A 12 9.82 -3.28 2.65
CA TYR A 12 10.44 -2.54 1.55
C TYR A 12 11.48 -3.39 0.81
N GLY A 13 11.51 -3.28 -0.52
CA GLY A 13 12.49 -3.97 -1.36
C GLY A 13 12.09 -5.40 -1.76
N TYR A 14 10.87 -5.82 -1.42
CA TYR A 14 10.33 -7.12 -1.83
C TYR A 14 9.34 -6.97 -2.98
N LEU A 15 9.31 -7.92 -3.91
CA LEU A 15 8.27 -8.01 -4.94
C LEU A 15 7.01 -8.67 -4.38
N SER A 16 5.84 -8.24 -4.84
CA SER A 16 4.56 -8.89 -4.52
C SER A 16 4.34 -10.13 -5.41
N GLN A 17 5.30 -11.05 -5.42
CA GLN A 17 5.36 -12.22 -6.30
C GLN A 17 6.00 -13.41 -5.56
N PHE A 18 5.69 -14.61 -6.01
CA PHE A 18 6.28 -15.88 -5.52
C PHE A 18 7.28 -16.47 -6.52
N VAL A 19 7.00 -16.33 -7.82
CA VAL A 19 7.85 -16.78 -8.92
C VAL A 19 8.42 -15.56 -9.65
N GLY A 20 9.65 -15.64 -10.16
CA GLY A 20 10.28 -14.58 -10.93
C GLY A 20 11.82 -14.64 -10.91
N GLU A 21 12.48 -13.55 -11.28
CA GLU A 21 13.95 -13.44 -11.35
C GLU A 21 14.66 -13.83 -10.04
N ALA A 22 15.74 -14.61 -10.14
CA ALA A 22 16.44 -15.17 -8.97
C ALA A 22 17.05 -14.11 -8.02
N LYS A 23 17.42 -12.93 -8.53
CA LYS A 23 18.11 -11.88 -7.74
C LYS A 23 17.16 -11.00 -6.92
N LYS A 24 15.86 -11.09 -7.13
CA LYS A 24 14.86 -10.23 -6.48
C LYS A 24 14.24 -10.93 -5.28
N LYS A 25 14.13 -10.20 -4.17
CA LYS A 25 13.50 -10.65 -2.94
C LYS A 25 11.99 -10.80 -3.12
N LYS A 26 11.40 -11.91 -2.65
CA LYS A 26 10.01 -12.30 -2.95
C LYS A 26 9.23 -12.73 -1.70
N LEU A 27 7.92 -12.84 -1.84
CA LEU A 27 7.03 -13.18 -0.72
C LEU A 27 7.26 -14.59 -0.18
N GLY A 28 7.69 -15.53 -1.04
CA GLY A 28 7.94 -16.92 -0.65
C GLY A 28 9.05 -17.11 0.39
N GLU A 29 9.84 -16.07 0.68
CA GLU A 29 10.89 -16.12 1.72
C GLU A 29 10.34 -16.02 3.16
N PHE A 30 9.08 -15.60 3.34
CA PHE A 30 8.54 -15.31 4.67
C PHE A 30 7.76 -16.45 5.32
N HIS A 31 7.30 -17.43 4.53
CA HIS A 31 6.47 -18.53 5.01
C HIS A 31 6.41 -19.63 3.96
N ASP A 32 6.22 -20.87 4.41
CA ASP A 32 5.90 -22.02 3.55
C ASP A 32 4.44 -21.94 3.09
N PHE A 33 4.18 -21.13 2.08
CA PHE A 33 2.84 -20.95 1.55
C PHE A 33 2.38 -22.19 0.75
N PRO A 34 1.08 -22.51 0.76
CA PRO A 34 0.54 -23.62 -0.03
C PRO A 34 0.71 -23.40 -1.54
N GLU A 35 0.71 -24.49 -2.31
CA GLU A 35 0.65 -24.41 -3.76
C GLU A 35 -0.59 -23.63 -4.21
N GLY A 36 -0.45 -22.84 -5.28
CA GLY A 36 -1.52 -21.99 -5.80
C GLY A 36 -1.76 -20.70 -5.02
N ILE A 37 -0.95 -20.38 -4.01
CA ILE A 37 -1.02 -19.09 -3.32
C ILE A 37 -0.81 -17.93 -4.29
N MET A 38 -1.60 -16.87 -4.13
CA MET A 38 -1.45 -15.64 -4.89
C MET A 38 -1.64 -14.40 -4.03
N ALA A 39 -0.96 -13.33 -4.42
CA ALA A 39 -1.16 -12.01 -3.84
C ALA A 39 -2.44 -11.37 -4.37
N ILE A 40 -3.24 -10.82 -3.46
CA ILE A 40 -4.44 -10.07 -3.81
C ILE A 40 -4.06 -8.64 -4.15
N GLY A 41 -3.92 -8.39 -5.46
CA GLY A 41 -3.33 -7.17 -5.96
C GLY A 41 -1.82 -7.12 -5.69
N ARG A 42 -1.22 -5.95 -5.89
CA ARG A 42 0.24 -5.77 -5.75
C ARG A 42 0.54 -4.52 -4.94
N LEU A 43 1.56 -4.61 -4.10
CA LEU A 43 2.32 -3.46 -3.62
C LEU A 43 3.62 -3.37 -4.42
N ASP A 44 3.97 -2.17 -4.88
CA ASP A 44 5.23 -1.93 -5.59
C ASP A 44 6.44 -2.31 -4.72
N GLU A 45 7.59 -2.63 -5.33
CA GLU A 45 8.84 -2.98 -4.62
C GLU A 45 9.22 -1.96 -3.55
N ASP A 46 8.96 -0.67 -3.82
CA ASP A 46 9.27 0.44 -2.93
C ASP A 46 8.20 0.75 -1.87
N SER A 47 7.13 -0.06 -1.81
CA SER A 47 5.96 0.10 -0.94
C SER A 47 5.84 -1.04 0.06
N GLU A 48 5.30 -0.72 1.23
CA GLU A 48 5.25 -1.56 2.42
C GLU A 48 3.82 -1.82 2.90
N GLY A 49 3.68 -2.71 3.88
CA GLY A 49 2.47 -2.86 4.68
C GLY A 49 1.62 -4.06 4.28
N LEU A 50 0.33 -3.97 4.58
CA LEU A 50 -0.63 -5.06 4.48
C LEU A 50 -0.78 -5.54 3.04
N LEU A 51 -0.50 -6.81 2.82
CA LEU A 51 -0.84 -7.53 1.60
C LEU A 51 -1.61 -8.80 1.99
N LEU A 52 -2.74 -9.02 1.32
CA LEU A 52 -3.54 -10.22 1.51
C LEU A 52 -3.09 -11.28 0.49
N LEU A 53 -3.00 -12.52 0.92
CA LEU A 53 -2.65 -13.67 0.08
C LEU A 53 -3.75 -14.72 0.20
N THR A 54 -4.08 -15.40 -0.90
CA THR A 54 -5.12 -16.44 -0.89
C THR A 54 -4.87 -17.50 -1.95
N THR A 55 -5.42 -18.70 -1.75
CA THR A 55 -5.58 -19.71 -2.80
C THR A 55 -6.95 -19.65 -3.48
N ASP A 56 -7.83 -18.71 -3.10
CA ASP A 56 -9.15 -18.50 -3.71
C ASP A 56 -9.15 -17.33 -4.72
N GLY A 57 -9.30 -17.67 -6.00
CA GLY A 57 -9.43 -16.69 -7.08
C GLY A 57 -10.64 -15.76 -6.95
N ARG A 58 -11.77 -16.24 -6.39
CA ARG A 58 -13.00 -15.44 -6.22
C ARG A 58 -12.80 -14.37 -5.16
N THR A 59 -12.24 -14.74 -4.01
CA THR A 59 -11.83 -13.78 -2.98
C THR A 59 -10.84 -12.74 -3.53
N SER A 60 -9.86 -13.16 -4.33
CA SER A 60 -8.92 -12.25 -4.99
C SER A 60 -9.60 -11.24 -5.92
N GLU A 61 -10.61 -11.67 -6.68
CA GLU A 61 -11.40 -10.78 -7.55
C GLU A 61 -12.23 -9.78 -6.74
N LEU A 62 -12.94 -10.25 -5.69
CA LEU A 62 -13.77 -9.41 -4.83
C LEU A 62 -12.96 -8.26 -4.21
N VAL A 63 -11.80 -8.56 -3.61
CA VAL A 63 -10.94 -7.56 -2.96
C VAL A 63 -10.32 -6.57 -3.95
N ARG A 64 -10.05 -7.01 -5.18
CA ARG A 64 -9.52 -6.15 -6.25
C ARG A 64 -10.60 -5.28 -6.90
N SER A 65 -11.88 -5.54 -6.62
CA SER A 65 -12.98 -4.72 -7.12
C SER A 65 -12.92 -3.29 -6.57
N LYS A 66 -13.67 -2.38 -7.22
CA LYS A 66 -13.84 -0.99 -6.78
C LYS A 66 -14.75 -0.85 -5.55
N LYS A 67 -15.28 -1.95 -5.00
CA LYS A 67 -16.11 -1.92 -3.79
C LYS A 67 -15.27 -1.97 -2.52
N VAL A 68 -14.00 -2.38 -2.63
CA VAL A 68 -13.13 -2.62 -1.48
C VAL A 68 -12.12 -1.49 -1.35
N GLU A 69 -12.29 -0.71 -0.29
CA GLU A 69 -11.37 0.35 0.10
C GLU A 69 -10.01 -0.17 0.53
N LYS A 70 -8.99 0.65 0.30
CA LYS A 70 -7.60 0.40 0.66
C LYS A 70 -7.04 1.70 1.24
N GLU A 71 -6.52 1.64 2.45
CA GLU A 71 -5.98 2.81 3.14
C GLU A 71 -4.46 2.77 3.20
N TYR A 72 -3.85 3.90 2.85
CA TYR A 72 -2.41 4.06 2.80
C TYR A 72 -1.99 5.22 3.68
N TYR A 73 -0.96 5.00 4.47
CA TYR A 73 -0.22 6.08 5.14
C TYR A 73 1.01 6.39 4.32
N ALA A 74 1.11 7.65 3.90
CA ALA A 74 2.16 8.11 3.03
C ALA A 74 2.97 9.22 3.71
N GLN A 75 4.27 8.99 3.91
CA GLN A 75 5.20 10.03 4.35
C GLN A 75 5.57 10.93 3.18
N VAL A 76 5.70 12.22 3.48
CA VAL A 76 5.67 13.34 2.56
C VAL A 76 6.94 14.13 2.65
N ASP A 77 7.49 14.56 1.51
CA ASP A 77 8.44 15.65 1.51
C ASP A 77 7.72 16.99 1.70
N GLY A 78 8.09 17.75 2.73
CA GLY A 78 7.41 18.97 3.15
C GLY A 78 6.23 18.73 4.09
N LEU A 79 5.65 19.85 4.54
CA LEU A 79 4.43 19.87 5.35
C LEU A 79 3.22 20.01 4.43
N ILE A 80 2.51 18.89 4.21
CA ILE A 80 1.30 18.88 3.36
C ILE A 80 0.26 19.90 3.84
N THR A 81 -0.22 20.74 2.93
CA THR A 81 -1.19 21.81 3.21
C THR A 81 -2.62 21.31 3.14
N ASP A 82 -3.55 22.07 3.72
CA ASP A 82 -4.99 21.76 3.64
C ASP A 82 -5.53 21.88 2.22
N ASP A 83 -5.02 22.83 1.43
CA ASP A 83 -5.34 22.94 0.00
C ASP A 83 -4.92 21.68 -0.79
N ALA A 84 -3.73 21.13 -0.49
CA ALA A 84 -3.28 19.90 -1.13
C ALA A 84 -4.14 18.70 -0.73
N ILE A 85 -4.57 18.63 0.53
CA ILE A 85 -5.50 17.60 1.01
C ILE A 85 -6.85 17.73 0.30
N ALA A 86 -7.41 18.94 0.20
CA ALA A 86 -8.67 19.19 -0.50
C ALA A 86 -8.59 18.82 -2.00
N GLN A 87 -7.46 19.08 -2.66
CA GLN A 87 -7.22 18.63 -4.03
C GLN A 87 -7.21 17.10 -4.14
N LEU A 88 -6.55 16.40 -3.22
CA LEU A 88 -6.56 14.93 -3.20
C LEU A 88 -7.99 14.39 -3.01
N GLN A 89 -8.77 14.99 -2.10
CA GLN A 89 -10.14 14.58 -1.81
C GLN A 89 -11.09 14.74 -3.01
N THR A 90 -10.93 15.82 -3.77
CA THR A 90 -11.73 16.10 -4.98
C THR A 90 -11.23 15.38 -6.24
N GLY A 91 -10.08 14.70 -6.13
CA GLY A 91 -9.41 13.98 -7.21
C GLY A 91 -8.50 14.88 -8.03
N VAL A 92 -7.38 14.33 -8.50
CA VAL A 92 -6.31 15.04 -9.22
C VAL A 92 -5.99 14.37 -10.53
N GLU A 93 -5.39 15.10 -11.48
CA GLU A 93 -4.93 14.53 -12.74
C GLU A 93 -3.55 13.89 -12.57
N ILE A 94 -3.43 12.63 -12.98
CA ILE A 94 -2.18 11.87 -12.94
C ILE A 94 -1.91 11.21 -14.30
N GLY A 95 -0.64 11.02 -14.65
CA GLY A 95 -0.26 10.23 -15.82
C GLY A 95 -0.35 8.73 -15.55
N ILE A 96 -1.12 7.98 -16.34
CA ILE A 96 -1.18 6.52 -16.32
C ILE A 96 -0.79 6.01 -17.71
N HIS A 97 0.38 5.39 -17.83
CA HIS A 97 1.00 5.12 -19.13
C HIS A 97 1.04 6.42 -19.95
N ASP A 98 0.50 6.41 -21.18
CA ASP A 98 0.51 7.54 -22.10
C ASP A 98 -0.75 8.42 -22.02
N VAL A 99 -1.60 8.24 -21.01
CA VAL A 99 -2.84 9.02 -20.86
C VAL A 99 -2.90 9.78 -19.54
N ARG A 100 -3.57 10.94 -19.57
CA ARG A 100 -3.95 11.69 -18.36
C ARG A 100 -5.23 11.10 -17.79
N TYR A 101 -5.24 10.85 -16.50
CA TYR A 101 -6.33 10.21 -15.78
C TYR A 101 -6.70 11.08 -14.58
N ARG A 102 -7.97 11.48 -14.48
CA ARG A 102 -8.52 12.11 -13.28
C ARG A 102 -8.86 11.03 -12.27
N THR A 103 -8.27 11.09 -11.08
CA THR A 103 -8.58 10.13 -10.01
C THR A 103 -9.99 10.33 -9.51
N SER A 104 -10.59 9.25 -8.98
CA SER A 104 -11.86 9.36 -8.27
C SER A 104 -11.66 10.18 -6.98
N PRO A 105 -12.72 10.83 -6.48
CA PRO A 105 -12.72 11.40 -5.14
C PRO A 105 -12.30 10.36 -4.11
N CYS A 106 -11.60 10.81 -3.07
CA CYS A 106 -11.06 9.91 -2.05
C CYS A 106 -11.14 10.55 -0.66
N THR A 107 -10.95 9.74 0.37
CA THR A 107 -10.70 10.29 1.72
C THR A 107 -9.21 10.52 1.87
N ALA A 108 -8.83 11.73 2.29
CA ALA A 108 -7.47 12.04 2.68
C ALA A 108 -7.47 12.92 3.92
N ALA A 109 -6.53 12.66 4.84
CA ALA A 109 -6.38 13.46 6.05
C ALA A 109 -4.93 13.53 6.49
N ARG A 110 -4.51 14.65 7.06
CA ARG A 110 -3.19 14.77 7.69
C ARG A 110 -3.11 13.82 8.88
N LEU A 111 -1.96 13.19 9.07
CA LEU A 111 -1.68 12.38 10.25
C LEU A 111 -0.69 13.13 11.14
N ASP A 112 -1.19 13.60 12.27
CA ASP A 112 -0.44 14.27 13.33
C ASP A 112 -1.01 13.81 14.67
N PRO A 113 -0.25 13.08 15.52
CA PRO A 113 1.18 12.77 15.37
C PRO A 113 1.48 11.81 14.21
N ALA A 114 2.75 11.75 13.83
CA ALA A 114 3.23 10.77 12.86
C ALA A 114 2.91 9.33 13.34
N PRO A 115 2.50 8.42 12.43
CA PRO A 115 2.20 7.04 12.79
C PRO A 115 3.47 6.34 13.32
N PRO A 116 3.34 5.46 14.33
CA PRO A 116 4.47 4.88 15.07
C PRO A 116 5.14 3.71 14.31
N PHE A 117 5.43 3.88 13.02
CA PHE A 117 6.10 2.86 12.25
C PHE A 117 7.59 2.78 12.60
N ALA A 118 8.09 1.55 12.73
CA ALA A 118 9.52 1.30 12.83
C ALA A 118 10.28 1.94 11.63
N PRO A 119 11.55 2.36 11.84
CA PRO A 119 12.41 2.80 10.75
C PRO A 119 12.48 1.76 9.64
N ARG A 120 12.57 2.22 8.39
CA ARG A 120 12.77 1.32 7.25
C ARG A 120 14.19 0.74 7.27
N SER A 121 14.36 -0.40 6.60
CA SER A 121 15.66 -1.03 6.38
C SER A 121 16.64 -0.14 5.58
N ARG A 122 16.13 0.78 4.75
CA ARG A 122 16.93 1.84 4.12
C ARG A 122 16.52 3.20 4.66
N LYS A 123 17.53 4.02 5.00
CA LYS A 123 17.32 5.43 5.39
C LYS A 123 16.54 6.13 4.28
N ILE A 124 15.46 6.79 4.66
CA ILE A 124 14.57 7.49 3.72
C ILE A 124 15.25 8.75 3.21
N ARG A 125 15.81 9.54 4.14
CA ARG A 125 16.60 10.73 3.84
C ARG A 125 17.45 11.16 5.03
N ASP A 126 18.31 12.14 4.78
CA ASP A 126 19.06 12.86 5.81
C ASP A 126 18.29 14.08 6.34
N ASP A 127 18.56 14.48 7.58
CA ASP A 127 17.81 15.52 8.31
C ASP A 127 17.93 16.92 7.66
N ARG A 128 18.94 17.11 6.80
CA ARG A 128 19.18 18.36 6.06
C ARG A 128 18.13 18.68 4.98
N HIS A 129 17.24 17.75 4.65
CA HIS A 129 16.31 17.87 3.52
C HIS A 129 14.93 18.47 3.89
N GLY A 130 14.87 19.27 4.95
CA GLY A 130 13.65 19.95 5.40
C GLY A 130 12.73 19.07 6.27
N PRO A 131 11.47 19.47 6.48
CA PRO A 131 10.48 18.72 7.27
C PRO A 131 9.74 17.65 6.44
N THR A 132 9.18 16.63 7.11
CA THR A 132 8.24 15.68 6.50
C THR A 132 6.92 15.72 7.26
N SER A 133 5.81 15.49 6.56
CA SER A 133 4.53 15.17 7.20
C SER A 133 4.02 13.79 6.77
N TRP A 134 2.88 13.40 7.34
CA TRP A 134 2.15 12.18 6.99
C TRP A 134 0.73 12.52 6.59
N VAL A 135 0.18 11.69 5.69
CA VAL A 135 -1.20 11.78 5.24
C VAL A 135 -1.76 10.37 5.07
N SER A 136 -3.00 10.16 5.50
CA SER A 136 -3.80 8.98 5.16
C SER A 136 -4.51 9.22 3.84
N ILE A 137 -4.59 8.20 2.99
CA ILE A 137 -5.31 8.23 1.72
C ILE A 137 -6.06 6.90 1.58
N THR A 138 -7.39 6.97 1.47
CA THR A 138 -8.26 5.81 1.28
C THR A 138 -8.80 5.81 -0.14
N LEU A 139 -8.47 4.77 -0.91
CA LEU A 139 -8.86 4.61 -2.30
C LEU A 139 -9.66 3.32 -2.51
N THR A 140 -10.62 3.38 -3.43
CA THR A 140 -11.29 2.20 -3.98
C THR A 140 -10.68 1.75 -5.32
N GLU A 141 -9.84 2.59 -5.92
CA GLU A 141 -9.09 2.28 -7.14
C GLU A 141 -7.63 1.90 -6.88
N GLY A 142 -7.01 1.25 -7.87
CA GLY A 142 -5.65 0.72 -7.78
C GLY A 142 -4.85 0.90 -9.07
N LYS A 143 -4.74 2.14 -9.58
CA LYS A 143 -3.92 2.43 -10.76
C LYS A 143 -2.42 2.33 -10.45
N TYR A 144 -1.60 2.13 -11.48
CA TYR A 144 -0.14 1.99 -11.32
C TYR A 144 0.49 3.21 -10.64
N ARG A 145 1.10 2.98 -9.46
CA ARG A 145 1.74 3.98 -8.58
C ARG A 145 0.82 5.14 -8.20
N GLN A 146 -0.50 4.90 -8.14
CA GLN A 146 -1.50 5.94 -8.03
C GLN A 146 -1.25 6.93 -6.88
N VAL A 147 -1.12 6.44 -5.64
CA VAL A 147 -0.92 7.30 -4.46
C VAL A 147 0.30 8.20 -4.62
N ARG A 148 1.42 7.64 -5.12
CA ARG A 148 2.66 8.40 -5.34
C ARG A 148 2.49 9.47 -6.39
N LYS A 149 1.76 9.18 -7.47
CA LYS A 149 1.47 10.14 -8.53
C LYS A 149 0.53 11.25 -8.08
N MET A 150 -0.53 10.91 -7.33
CA MET A 150 -1.46 11.90 -6.76
C MET A 150 -0.71 12.88 -5.86
N ARG A 151 0.16 12.35 -4.99
CA ARG A 151 1.00 13.11 -4.08
C ARG A 151 1.98 14.03 -4.79
N ALA A 152 2.64 13.54 -5.84
CA ALA A 152 3.52 14.37 -6.67
C ALA A 152 2.73 15.47 -7.41
N ALA A 153 1.52 15.19 -7.89
CA ALA A 153 0.68 16.15 -8.60
C ALA A 153 0.27 17.35 -7.73
N VAL A 154 0.10 17.16 -6.42
CA VAL A 154 -0.18 18.25 -5.46
C VAL A 154 1.08 18.90 -4.88
N GLY A 155 2.28 18.56 -5.39
CA GLY A 155 3.55 19.17 -4.98
C GLY A 155 4.25 18.51 -3.79
N PHE A 156 3.77 17.36 -3.31
CA PHE A 156 4.23 16.73 -2.07
C PHE A 156 4.63 15.26 -2.29
N PRO A 157 5.79 14.98 -2.92
CA PRO A 157 6.16 13.63 -3.34
C PRO A 157 6.23 12.62 -2.16
N THR A 158 6.01 11.35 -2.48
CA THR A 158 5.97 10.26 -1.48
C THR A 158 7.33 9.68 -1.18
N LEU A 159 7.75 9.78 0.08
CA LEU A 159 9.02 9.23 0.59
C LEU A 159 8.85 7.78 1.08
N ARG A 160 7.76 7.50 1.78
CA ARG A 160 7.39 6.17 2.29
C ARG A 160 5.91 5.95 2.06
N LEU A 161 5.54 4.72 1.70
CA LEU A 161 4.14 4.34 1.46
C LEU A 161 3.88 3.01 2.15
N VAL A 162 2.95 3.00 3.09
CA VAL A 162 2.54 1.82 3.86
C VAL A 162 1.04 1.62 3.68
N ARG A 163 0.61 0.49 3.12
CA ARG A 163 -0.82 0.14 3.14
C ARG A 163 -1.17 -0.39 4.52
N VAL A 164 -2.09 0.26 5.21
CA VAL A 164 -2.46 -0.08 6.59
C VAL A 164 -3.77 -0.84 6.69
N ARG A 165 -4.62 -0.76 5.65
CA ARG A 165 -5.93 -1.41 5.64
C ARG A 165 -6.35 -1.85 4.25
N VAL A 166 -7.05 -2.97 4.19
CA VAL A 166 -7.83 -3.44 3.04
C VAL A 166 -9.20 -3.87 3.57
N ALA A 167 -10.29 -3.27 3.06
CA ALA A 167 -11.64 -3.42 3.62
C ALA A 167 -11.66 -3.13 5.15
N GLY A 168 -12.11 -4.08 5.97
CA GLY A 168 -12.08 -4.02 7.43
C GLY A 168 -10.81 -4.62 8.06
N ILE A 169 -9.86 -5.12 7.25
CA ILE A 169 -8.64 -5.77 7.75
C ILE A 169 -7.54 -4.73 7.94
N TRP A 170 -7.08 -4.60 9.17
CA TRP A 170 -5.98 -3.72 9.55
C TRP A 170 -4.66 -4.48 9.60
N LEU A 171 -3.57 -3.76 9.28
CA LEU A 171 -2.20 -4.22 9.49
C LEU A 171 -1.95 -4.52 10.98
N GLY A 172 -2.49 -3.69 11.87
CA GLY A 172 -2.42 -3.88 13.32
C GLY A 172 -0.98 -3.91 13.82
N ASP A 173 -0.70 -4.88 14.68
CA ASP A 173 0.58 -5.16 15.31
C ASP A 173 1.45 -6.15 14.52
N LEU A 174 1.04 -6.56 13.32
CA LEU A 174 1.78 -7.52 12.50
C LEU A 174 3.18 -6.94 12.20
N PRO A 175 4.26 -7.58 12.69
CA PRO A 175 5.61 -7.05 12.52
C PRO A 175 6.02 -7.08 11.05
N VAL A 176 6.99 -6.26 10.66
CA VAL A 176 7.53 -6.24 9.29
C VAL A 176 8.04 -7.63 8.92
N GLY A 177 7.56 -8.17 7.79
CA GLY A 177 7.85 -9.55 7.34
C GLY A 177 7.01 -10.63 8.03
N GLY A 178 6.23 -10.26 9.05
CA GLY A 178 5.32 -11.15 9.75
C GLY A 178 4.20 -11.64 8.83
N VAL A 179 3.84 -12.91 9.01
CA VAL A 179 2.76 -13.59 8.31
C VAL A 179 1.77 -14.12 9.33
N ARG A 180 0.48 -13.96 9.06
CA ARG A 180 -0.60 -14.53 9.87
C ARG A 180 -1.61 -15.21 8.96
N GLU A 181 -1.81 -16.50 9.17
CA GLU A 181 -2.92 -17.24 8.55
C GLU A 181 -4.24 -16.85 9.22
N VAL A 182 -5.29 -16.72 8.42
CA VAL A 182 -6.65 -16.39 8.84
C VAL A 182 -7.63 -17.35 8.16
N ALA A 183 -8.77 -17.62 8.79
CA ALA A 183 -9.79 -18.50 8.21
C ALA A 183 -10.42 -17.89 6.94
N ASP A 184 -10.72 -16.59 7.00
CA ASP A 184 -11.23 -15.79 5.90
C ASP A 184 -10.89 -14.30 6.13
N PHE A 185 -11.39 -13.42 5.26
CA PHE A 185 -11.15 -11.98 5.33
C PHE A 185 -12.32 -11.16 5.91
N GLY A 186 -13.44 -11.79 6.26
CA GLY A 186 -14.64 -11.13 6.79
C GLY A 186 -15.21 -10.03 5.87
N LEU A 187 -15.19 -10.27 4.56
CA LEU A 187 -15.56 -9.32 3.51
C LEU A 187 -17.03 -9.40 3.09
#